data_AF-A0A1G5G8P3-F1
#
_entry.id   AF-A0A1G5G8P3-F1
#
_cell.length_a   1.000
_cell.length_b   1.000
_cell.length_c   1.000
_cell.angle_alpha   90.00
_cell.angle_beta   90.00
_cell.angle_gamma   90.00
#
_symmetry.space_group_name_H-M   'P 1'
#
loop_
_entity.id
_entity.type
_entity.pdbx_description
1 polymer ?
#
loop_
_entity_poly.entity_id
_entity_poly.type
_entity_poly.pdbx_seq_one_letter_code
_entity_poly.pdbx_strand_id
1 'polypeptide(L)'
;MFKFKKAIVAAAAGMSMMIALTGCGAEKKTQINTTDGITNILDYVTVDFSGRNGEGTAFVNVDYDGMETEMVGGKEKIEELDELGDLTELTKYINAVSSISVSIDKNKELSNGDEVVVSVTYDETAAQSAGVVFGEEKDRSFKVEGLKK
;
A
#
# COMPACT_ATOMS: atom_id res chain seq x y z
N MET A 1 -53.72 -5.01 -15.71
CA MET A 1 -53.60 -3.61 -16.19
C MET A 1 -52.68 -2.93 -15.18
N PHE A 2 -51.45 -2.50 -15.44
CA PHE A 2 -50.86 -1.82 -16.60
C PHE A 2 -49.49 -2.43 -16.98
N LYS A 3 -49.21 -2.45 -18.28
CA LYS A 3 -47.93 -2.84 -18.91
C LYS A 3 -47.17 -1.57 -19.30
N PHE A 4 -45.86 -1.47 -19.05
CA PHE A 4 -44.92 -0.62 -19.82
C PHE A 4 -43.51 -1.24 -19.71
N LYS A 5 -43.11 -2.06 -20.71
CA LYS A 5 -42.30 -1.73 -21.92
C LYS A 5 -40.81 -1.52 -21.62
N LYS A 6 -40.00 -2.45 -22.16
CA LYS A 6 -38.55 -2.31 -22.37
C LYS A 6 -38.26 -1.11 -23.28
N ALA A 7 -37.19 -0.38 -23.01
CA ALA A 7 -36.49 0.43 -24.00
C ALA A 7 -34.99 0.13 -23.89
N ILE A 8 -34.48 -0.56 -24.92
CA ILE A 8 -33.06 -0.57 -25.27
C ILE A 8 -32.85 0.67 -26.13
N VAL A 9 -31.86 1.51 -25.81
CA VAL A 9 -31.28 2.48 -26.75
C VAL A 9 -29.77 2.28 -26.74
N ALA A 10 -29.25 2.10 -27.95
CA ALA A 10 -27.87 1.80 -28.27
C ALA A 10 -27.01 3.09 -28.43
N ALA A 11 -25.71 2.90 -28.20
CA ALA A 11 -24.53 3.50 -28.84
C ALA A 11 -24.54 4.98 -29.30
N ALA A 12 -23.54 5.77 -28.88
CA ALA A 12 -22.40 6.19 -29.71
C ALA A 12 -21.62 7.39 -29.10
N ALA A 13 -20.28 7.28 -29.18
CA ALA A 13 -19.24 8.32 -29.34
C ALA A 13 -19.40 9.72 -28.69
N GLY A 14 -18.38 10.11 -27.91
CA GLY A 14 -18.16 11.51 -27.53
C GLY A 14 -16.90 11.71 -26.69
N MET A 15 -15.78 11.96 -27.34
CA MET A 15 -14.55 12.46 -26.71
C MET A 15 -14.85 13.77 -26.00
N SER A 16 -14.64 13.84 -24.68
CA SER A 16 -14.52 15.11 -23.97
C SER A 16 -13.35 15.04 -22.99
N MET A 17 -12.31 15.74 -23.39
CA MET A 17 -11.19 16.15 -22.57
C MET A 17 -11.73 17.11 -21.51
N MET A 18 -11.60 16.78 -20.23
CA MET A 18 -11.67 17.78 -19.15
C MET A 18 -10.38 17.69 -18.34
N ILE A 19 -9.53 18.68 -18.57
CA ILE A 19 -8.45 19.07 -17.67
C ILE A 19 -9.10 19.88 -16.55
N ALA A 20 -8.93 19.43 -15.30
CA ALA A 20 -9.01 20.28 -14.12
C ALA A 20 -7.85 19.87 -13.20
N LEU A 21 -6.72 20.58 -13.32
CA LEU A 21 -6.19 21.51 -12.34
C LEU A 21 -5.56 20.84 -11.11
N THR A 22 -4.22 20.83 -11.14
CA THR A 22 -3.26 20.92 -10.02
C THR A 22 -3.86 21.08 -8.63
N GLY A 23 -3.73 20.03 -7.82
CA GLY A 23 -3.78 20.06 -6.36
C GLY A 23 -2.42 19.63 -5.81
N CYS A 24 -1.71 20.57 -5.23
CA CYS A 24 -0.42 20.41 -4.56
C CYS A 24 -0.63 19.72 -3.20
N GLY A 25 0.24 18.76 -2.85
CA GLY A 25 0.57 18.45 -1.46
C GLY A 25 -0.29 17.39 -0.77
N ALA A 26 0.43 16.42 -0.20
CA ALA A 26 -0.03 15.33 0.65
C ALA A 26 -1.01 14.39 -0.04
N GLU A 27 -0.44 13.34 -0.66
CA GLU A 27 -1.12 12.05 -0.75
C GLU A 27 -1.66 11.75 0.64
N LYS A 28 -2.99 11.83 0.79
CA LYS A 28 -3.66 11.41 2.00
C LYS A 28 -3.25 9.96 2.19
N LYS A 29 -2.50 9.67 3.28
CA LYS A 29 -2.33 8.29 3.77
C LYS A 29 -3.71 7.65 3.66
N THR A 30 -3.85 6.74 2.71
CA THR A 30 -5.08 6.01 2.47
C THR A 30 -5.49 5.42 3.81
N GLN A 31 -6.71 5.72 4.26
CA GLN A 31 -7.23 5.08 5.47
C GLN A 31 -7.15 3.58 5.24
N ILE A 32 -6.33 2.92 6.06
CA ILE A 32 -6.08 1.50 5.98
C ILE A 32 -7.35 0.82 6.50
N ASN A 33 -7.85 -0.14 5.73
CA ASN A 33 -9.12 -0.79 6.00
C ASN A 33 -8.86 -2.04 6.83
N THR A 34 -8.77 -1.88 8.15
CA THR A 34 -8.68 -2.98 9.13
C THR A 34 -10.04 -3.46 9.64
N THR A 35 -11.13 -2.97 9.04
CA THR A 35 -12.51 -3.26 9.47
C THR A 35 -12.83 -4.76 9.46
N ASP A 36 -12.06 -5.56 8.71
CA ASP A 36 -12.18 -7.01 8.54
C ASP A 36 -10.99 -7.81 9.12
N GLY A 37 -10.00 -7.15 9.76
CA GLY A 37 -8.83 -7.81 10.37
C GLY A 37 -7.74 -8.21 9.38
N ILE A 38 -7.72 -7.62 8.17
CA ILE A 38 -6.71 -7.89 7.14
C ILE A 38 -5.79 -6.67 7.01
N THR A 39 -4.49 -6.89 7.12
CA THR A 39 -3.46 -5.84 6.95
C THR A 39 -2.75 -6.07 5.62
N ASN A 40 -2.82 -5.13 4.67
CA ASN A 40 -2.04 -5.27 3.43
C ASN A 40 -0.69 -4.56 3.57
N ILE A 41 0.41 -5.32 3.48
CA ILE A 41 1.78 -4.80 3.61
C ILE A 41 2.02 -3.64 2.63
N LEU A 42 1.49 -3.75 1.40
CA LEU A 42 1.70 -2.77 0.33
C LEU A 42 1.00 -1.42 0.59
N ASP A 43 0.06 -1.35 1.53
CA ASP A 43 -0.56 -0.09 1.95
C ASP A 43 0.38 0.77 2.81
N TYR A 44 1.46 0.17 3.33
CA TYR A 44 2.52 0.85 4.08
C TYR A 44 3.74 1.17 3.23
N VAL A 45 3.70 0.84 1.93
CA VAL A 45 4.80 1.08 1.00
C VAL A 45 4.59 2.37 0.24
N THR A 46 5.62 3.21 0.20
CA THR A 46 5.71 4.38 -0.67
C THR A 46 6.93 4.26 -1.57
N VAL A 47 6.82 4.70 -2.82
CA VAL A 47 7.94 4.73 -3.77
C VAL A 47 8.18 6.17 -4.22
N ASP A 48 9.34 6.71 -3.85
CA ASP A 48 9.77 8.03 -4.27
C ASP A 48 10.69 7.94 -5.50
N PHE A 49 10.47 8.81 -6.48
CA PHE A 49 11.31 8.90 -7.67
C PHE A 49 12.10 10.20 -7.68
N SER A 50 13.40 10.10 -7.99
CA SER A 50 14.24 11.29 -8.17
C SER A 50 15.26 11.11 -9.30
N GLY A 51 15.79 12.23 -9.78
CA GLY A 51 16.76 12.26 -10.88
C GLY A 51 16.19 12.86 -12.16
N ARG A 52 16.86 12.55 -13.28
CA ARG A 52 16.47 13.00 -14.62
C ARG A 52 15.76 11.87 -15.36
N ASN A 53 14.88 12.23 -16.29
CA ASN A 53 14.22 11.27 -17.16
C ASN A 53 15.25 10.47 -17.97
N GLY A 54 15.28 9.14 -17.80
CA GLY A 54 16.29 8.24 -18.37
C GLY A 54 17.42 7.86 -17.40
N GLU A 55 17.55 8.60 -16.30
CA GLU A 55 18.55 8.40 -15.24
C GLU A 55 17.90 8.39 -13.84
N GLY A 56 16.58 8.15 -13.79
CA GLY A 56 15.81 8.19 -12.56
C GLY A 56 16.17 7.05 -11.61
N THR A 57 16.01 7.28 -10.32
CA THR A 57 16.19 6.30 -9.25
C THR A 57 14.93 6.22 -8.39
N ALA A 58 14.53 4.99 -8.03
CA ALA A 58 13.42 4.72 -7.12
C ALA A 58 13.93 4.43 -5.70
N PHE A 59 13.19 4.92 -4.71
CA PHE A 59 13.45 4.72 -3.29
C PHE A 59 12.19 4.14 -2.65
N VAL A 60 12.28 2.90 -2.16
CA VAL A 60 11.16 2.22 -1.49
C VAL A 60 11.25 2.51 0.00
N ASN A 61 10.17 3.05 0.55
CA ASN A 61 10.01 3.34 1.97
C ASN A 61 8.85 2.52 2.53
N VAL A 62 9.02 1.95 3.73
CA VAL A 62 8.00 1.13 4.39
C VAL A 62 7.74 1.68 5.79
N ASP A 63 6.48 1.97 6.11
CA ASP A 63 6.04 2.44 7.43
C ASP A 63 5.83 1.23 8.38
N TYR A 64 6.93 0.60 8.80
CA TYR A 64 6.90 -0.56 9.69
C TYR A 64 6.28 -0.24 11.06
N ASP A 65 6.57 0.93 11.62
CA ASP A 65 6.01 1.38 12.90
C ASP A 65 4.49 1.54 12.82
N GLY A 66 4.00 2.13 11.72
CA GLY A 66 2.57 2.24 11.46
C GLY A 66 1.89 0.88 11.36
N MET A 67 2.54 -0.06 10.65
CA MET A 67 2.03 -1.42 10.47
C MET A 67 1.96 -2.19 11.79
N GLU A 68 3.03 -2.16 12.58
CA GLU A 68 3.06 -2.78 13.91
C GLU A 68 1.99 -2.18 14.83
N THR A 69 1.90 -0.85 14.86
CA THR A 69 0.89 -0.12 15.65
C THR A 69 -0.52 -0.59 15.30
N GLU A 70 -0.82 -0.75 14.02
CA GLU A 70 -2.12 -1.19 13.57
C GLU A 70 -2.38 -2.68 13.90
N MET A 71 -1.40 -3.56 13.69
CA MET A 71 -1.50 -4.98 14.00
C MET A 71 -1.78 -5.24 15.50
N VAL A 72 -1.18 -4.43 16.39
CA VAL A 72 -1.41 -4.52 17.84
C VAL A 72 -2.77 -3.93 18.25
N GLY A 73 -3.41 -3.12 17.40
CA GLY A 73 -4.69 -2.45 17.68
C GLY A 73 -4.55 -1.03 18.23
N GLY A 74 -3.38 -0.41 18.07
CA GLY A 74 -3.14 0.99 18.40
C GLY A 74 -2.07 1.19 19.48
N LYS A 75 -1.60 2.44 19.60
CA LYS A 75 -0.53 2.82 20.55
C LYS A 75 -0.92 2.58 22.00
N GLU A 76 -2.18 2.81 22.34
CA GLU A 76 -2.73 2.59 23.69
C GLU A 76 -2.58 1.12 24.11
N LYS A 77 -2.77 0.19 23.16
CA LYS A 77 -2.62 -1.25 23.42
C LYS A 77 -1.15 -1.66 23.56
N ILE A 78 -0.26 -1.03 22.80
CA ILE A 78 1.18 -1.21 22.95
C ILE A 78 1.62 -0.76 24.36
N GLU A 79 1.21 0.43 24.78
CA GLU A 79 1.52 0.96 26.12
C GLU A 79 0.96 0.05 27.22
N GLU A 80 -0.28 -0.43 27.09
CA GLU A 80 -0.87 -1.39 28.03
C GLU A 80 -0.05 -2.69 28.13
N LEU A 81 0.37 -3.26 27.00
CA LEU A 81 1.14 -4.51 26.97
C LEU A 81 2.55 -4.32 27.56
N ASP A 82 3.19 -3.18 27.31
CA ASP A 82 4.50 -2.83 27.87
C ASP A 82 4.43 -2.66 29.39
N GLU A 83 3.43 -1.92 29.89
CA GLU A 83 3.21 -1.70 31.33
C GLU A 83 2.89 -3.00 32.09
N LEU A 84 2.14 -3.91 31.47
CA LEU A 84 1.82 -5.23 32.03
C LEU A 84 3.01 -6.19 31.98
N GLY A 85 4.10 -5.83 31.30
CA GLY A 85 5.27 -6.68 31.11
C GLY A 85 4.98 -7.91 30.24
N ASP A 86 3.91 -7.88 29.44
CA ASP A 86 3.55 -8.97 28.52
C ASP A 86 4.32 -8.85 27.20
N LEU A 87 5.65 -8.83 27.34
CA LEU A 87 6.59 -8.74 26.23
C LEU A 87 6.48 -9.93 25.28
N THR A 88 5.92 -11.06 25.75
CA THR A 88 5.71 -12.26 24.92
C THR A 88 4.69 -11.99 23.83
N GLU A 89 3.62 -11.26 24.14
CA GLU A 89 2.59 -10.90 23.18
C GLU A 89 3.14 -9.91 22.14
N LEU A 90 3.83 -8.86 22.59
CA LEU A 90 4.45 -7.87 21.69
C LEU A 90 5.49 -8.50 20.75
N THR A 91 6.27 -9.46 21.25
CA THR A 91 7.29 -10.17 20.47
C THR A 91 6.70 -10.89 19.25
N LYS A 92 5.44 -11.34 19.30
CA LYS A 92 4.80 -11.99 18.15
C LYS A 92 4.61 -11.02 16.98
N TYR A 93 4.13 -9.81 17.27
CA TYR A 93 3.95 -8.76 16.26
C TYR A 93 5.30 -8.31 15.70
N ILE A 94 6.30 -8.11 16.55
CA ILE A 94 7.67 -7.77 16.14
C ILE A 94 8.23 -8.84 15.18
N ASN A 95 8.05 -10.13 15.50
CA ASN A 95 8.52 -11.22 14.65
C ASN A 95 7.80 -11.26 13.30
N ALA A 96 6.48 -11.04 13.28
CA ALA A 96 5.71 -10.97 12.04
C ALA A 96 6.20 -9.82 11.13
N VAL A 97 6.36 -8.62 11.68
CA VAL A 97 6.86 -7.45 10.93
C VAL A 97 8.31 -7.65 10.47
N SER A 98 9.18 -8.17 11.35
CA SER A 98 10.59 -8.43 11.04
C SER A 98 10.80 -9.50 9.97
N SER A 99 9.79 -10.35 9.72
CA SER A 99 9.84 -11.35 8.65
C SER A 99 9.59 -10.78 7.25
N ILE A 100 9.10 -9.54 7.16
CA ILE A 100 8.72 -8.91 5.90
C ILE A 100 9.96 -8.57 5.09
N SER A 101 9.96 -8.97 3.81
CA SER A 101 10.95 -8.58 2.82
C SER A 101 10.26 -7.86 1.68
N VAL A 102 10.77 -6.67 1.35
CA VAL A 102 10.27 -5.83 0.26
C VAL A 102 11.35 -5.71 -0.81
N SER A 103 10.99 -5.94 -2.06
CA SER A 103 11.89 -5.82 -3.21
C SER A 103 11.25 -5.03 -4.35
N ILE A 104 12.07 -4.44 -5.21
CA ILE A 104 11.64 -3.72 -6.42
C ILE A 104 12.38 -4.30 -7.63
N ASP A 105 11.67 -4.50 -8.73
CA ASP A 105 12.19 -5.12 -9.94
C ASP A 105 13.27 -4.27 -10.65
N LYS A 106 13.10 -2.95 -10.67
CA LYS A 106 14.05 -1.99 -11.25
C LYS A 106 14.05 -0.70 -10.43
N ASN A 107 15.24 -0.23 -10.04
CA ASN A 107 15.37 0.98 -9.21
C ASN A 107 16.24 2.10 -9.81
N LYS A 108 16.81 1.93 -11.01
CA LYS A 108 17.68 2.90 -11.68
C LYS A 108 17.39 2.94 -13.18
N GLU A 109 17.92 3.95 -13.88
CA GLU A 109 17.71 4.14 -15.33
C GLU A 109 16.22 4.25 -15.68
N LEU A 110 15.48 4.96 -14.81
CA LEU A 110 14.03 5.13 -14.92
C LEU A 110 13.68 6.39 -15.73
N SER A 111 12.59 6.31 -16.48
CA SER A 111 11.96 7.41 -17.21
C SER A 111 10.55 7.66 -16.70
N ASN A 112 10.06 8.89 -16.83
CA ASN A 112 8.66 9.21 -16.60
C ASN A 112 7.79 8.34 -17.54
N GLY A 113 6.80 7.66 -16.97
CA GLY A 113 5.95 6.72 -17.68
C GLY A 113 6.42 5.26 -17.64
N ASP A 114 7.61 4.97 -17.11
CA ASP A 114 7.98 3.60 -16.74
C ASP A 114 7.05 3.10 -15.62
N GLU A 115 6.93 1.78 -15.51
CA GLU A 115 6.33 1.11 -14.36
C GLU A 115 7.41 0.32 -13.62
N VAL A 116 7.35 0.35 -12.29
CA VAL A 116 8.16 -0.48 -11.40
C VAL A 116 7.24 -1.29 -10.50
N VAL A 117 7.63 -2.52 -10.19
CA VAL A 117 6.82 -3.43 -9.38
C VAL A 117 7.52 -3.61 -8.04
N VAL A 118 6.81 -3.29 -6.95
CA VAL A 118 7.23 -3.65 -5.60
C VAL A 118 6.58 -4.97 -5.23
N SER A 119 7.38 -5.92 -4.75
CA SER A 119 6.93 -7.23 -4.29
C SER A 119 7.25 -7.44 -2.81
N VAL A 120 6.37 -8.14 -2.12
CA VAL A 120 6.48 -8.45 -0.69
C VAL A 120 6.47 -9.94 -0.45
N THR A 121 7.30 -10.39 0.49
CA THR A 121 7.25 -11.73 1.07
C THR A 121 7.33 -11.63 2.58
N TYR A 122 6.87 -12.66 3.29
CA TYR A 122 6.92 -12.74 4.76
C TYR A 122 6.87 -14.20 5.21
N ASP A 123 7.14 -14.44 6.50
CA ASP A 123 6.98 -15.76 7.10
C ASP A 123 5.52 -15.95 7.57
N GLU A 124 4.79 -16.83 6.88
CA GLU A 124 3.39 -17.13 7.21
C GLU A 124 3.22 -17.71 8.63
N THR A 125 4.22 -18.42 9.15
CA THR A 125 4.20 -18.98 10.51
C THR A 125 4.30 -17.87 11.55
N ALA A 126 5.16 -16.87 11.30
CA ALA A 126 5.29 -15.71 12.17
C ALA A 126 4.00 -14.88 12.19
N ALA A 127 3.41 -14.64 11.01
CA ALA A 127 2.12 -13.95 10.89
C ALA A 127 0.99 -14.70 11.62
N GLN A 128 0.87 -16.02 11.42
CA GLN A 128 -0.11 -16.86 12.13
C GLN A 128 0.09 -16.85 13.65
N SER A 129 1.34 -16.86 14.11
CA SER A 129 1.67 -16.81 15.54
C SER A 129 1.23 -15.50 16.20
N ALA A 130 1.23 -14.41 15.43
CA ALA A 130 0.69 -13.11 15.84
C ALA A 130 -0.83 -12.97 15.62
N GLY A 131 -1.49 -13.96 15.02
CA GLY A 131 -2.91 -13.87 14.66
C GLY A 131 -3.20 -12.87 13.54
N VAL A 132 -2.19 -12.49 12.74
CA VAL A 132 -2.28 -11.48 11.69
C VAL A 132 -2.47 -12.12 10.32
N VAL A 133 -3.38 -11.57 9.53
CA VAL A 133 -3.57 -11.94 8.13
C VAL A 133 -3.04 -10.81 7.26
N PHE A 134 -1.88 -11.05 6.63
CA PHE A 134 -1.40 -10.16 5.59
C PHE A 134 -2.15 -10.47 4.28
N GLY A 135 -2.74 -9.46 3.66
CA GLY A 135 -3.61 -9.62 2.47
C GLY A 135 -3.02 -10.46 1.32
N GLU A 136 -3.88 -10.78 0.34
CA GLU A 136 -3.48 -11.62 -0.80
C GLU A 136 -2.56 -10.91 -1.80
N GLU A 137 -2.55 -9.58 -1.82
CA GLU A 137 -1.71 -8.78 -2.73
C GLU A 137 -0.22 -8.96 -2.36
N LYS A 138 0.55 -9.58 -3.26
CA LYS A 138 2.00 -9.79 -3.08
C LYS A 138 2.86 -8.82 -3.89
N ASP A 139 2.25 -8.07 -4.80
CA ASP A 139 2.94 -7.07 -5.61
C ASP A 139 2.01 -5.92 -6.00
N ARG A 140 2.61 -4.74 -6.23
CA ARG A 140 1.93 -3.53 -6.68
C ARG A 140 2.80 -2.77 -7.68
N SER A 141 2.19 -2.34 -8.78
CA SER A 141 2.84 -1.50 -9.79
C SER A 141 2.75 -0.02 -9.41
N PHE A 142 3.87 0.69 -9.54
CA PHE A 142 4.00 2.12 -9.32
C PHE A 142 4.48 2.77 -10.63
N LYS A 143 3.74 3.77 -11.08
CA LYS A 143 4.10 4.53 -12.26
C LYS A 143 5.16 5.58 -11.89
N VAL A 144 6.25 5.61 -12.64
CA VAL A 144 7.32 6.59 -12.47
C VAL A 144 6.85 7.95 -12.99
N GLU A 145 6.78 8.94 -12.09
CA GLU A 145 6.43 10.32 -12.41
C GLU A 145 7.33 11.30 -11.63
N GLY A 146 7.36 12.57 -12.06
CA GLY A 146 8.08 13.63 -11.36
C GLY A 146 9.59 13.74 -11.63
N LEU A 147 10.17 12.92 -12.51
CA LEU A 147 11.58 13.05 -12.91
C LEU A 147 11.80 14.32 -13.73
N LYS A 148 12.98 14.94 -13.55
CA LYS A 148 13.38 16.18 -14.25
C LYS A 148 13.60 15.93 -15.74
N LYS A 149 13.25 16.90 -16.59
CA LYS A 149 13.50 16.85 -18.03
C LYS A 149 14.98 16.94 -18.41
#